data_AF-A0A1I8AL59-F1
#
_entry.id   AF-A0A1I8AL59-F1
#
_cell.length_a   1.000
_cell.length_b   1.000
_cell.length_c   1.000
_cell.angle_alpha   90.00
_cell.angle_beta   90.00
_cell.angle_gamma   90.00
#
_symmetry.space_group_name_H-M   'P 1'
#
loop_
_entity.id
_entity.type
_entity.pdbx_description
1 polymer ?
#
loop_
_entity_poly.entity_id
_entity_poly.type
_entity_poly.pdbx_seq_one_letter_code
_entity_poly.pdbx_strand_id
1 'polypeptide(L)'
;PAAADPLVVAQGLFAEGRFSEAEALLQALLTEDNSNAAALILYARCLAERGELGEAQTVLDAVKSDEHKAALAGAKAQLTFLKQAASLPDVADLKSRLAQNAEDDEAAYQLAVQQLSRQQYEAALDGLLK
;
A
#
# COMPACT_ATOMS: atom_id res chain seq x y z
N PRO A 1 -10.95 32.28 5.24
CA PRO A 1 -11.13 30.86 5.64
C PRO A 1 -9.74 30.33 6.05
N ALA A 2 -9.62 29.58 7.14
CA ALA A 2 -8.37 28.87 7.41
C ALA A 2 -8.13 27.92 6.23
N ALA A 3 -6.93 27.92 5.65
CA ALA A 3 -6.58 26.95 4.64
C ALA A 3 -6.78 25.54 5.22
N ALA A 4 -7.35 24.62 4.43
CA ALA A 4 -7.48 23.24 4.85
C ALA A 4 -6.09 22.66 5.15
N ASP A 5 -5.99 21.84 6.20
CA ASP A 5 -4.74 21.15 6.55
C ASP A 5 -4.21 20.38 5.33
N PRO A 6 -2.99 20.69 4.83
CA PRO A 6 -2.42 20.05 3.65
C PRO A 6 -2.36 18.52 3.76
N LEU A 7 -2.17 17.98 4.97
CA LEU A 7 -2.17 16.53 5.19
C LEU A 7 -3.55 15.92 4.93
N VAL A 8 -4.62 16.59 5.36
CA VAL A 8 -6.01 16.15 5.12
C VAL A 8 -6.34 16.21 3.64
N VAL A 9 -5.88 17.25 2.94
CA VAL A 9 -6.05 17.34 1.47
C VAL A 9 -5.32 16.20 0.76
N ALA A 10 -4.08 15.91 1.14
CA ALA A 10 -3.31 14.80 0.58
C ALA A 10 -3.97 13.43 0.84
N GLN A 11 -4.57 13.22 2.01
CA GLN A 11 -5.34 12.01 2.33
C GLN A 11 -6.55 11.85 1.41
N GLY A 12 -7.28 12.94 1.13
CA GLY A 12 -8.40 12.94 0.20
C GLY A 12 -7.95 12.56 -1.22
N LEU A 13 -6.88 13.20 -1.71
CA LEU A 13 -6.30 12.89 -3.02
C LEU A 13 -5.86 11.43 -3.13
N PHE A 14 -5.23 10.88 -2.08
CA PHE A 14 -4.84 9.48 -2.03
C PHE A 14 -6.07 8.56 -2.14
N ALA A 15 -7.15 8.85 -1.40
CA ALA A 15 -8.38 8.08 -1.44
C ALA A 15 -9.07 8.13 -2.82
N GLU A 16 -8.91 9.23 -3.56
CA GLU A 16 -9.38 9.40 -4.94
C GLU A 16 -8.46 8.72 -5.99
N GLY A 17 -7.35 8.09 -5.57
CA GLY A 17 -6.36 7.50 -6.48
C GLY A 17 -5.46 8.54 -7.18
N ARG A 18 -5.50 9.80 -6.75
CA ARG A 18 -4.73 10.92 -7.30
C ARG A 18 -3.35 11.00 -6.64
N PHE A 19 -2.60 9.90 -6.75
CA PHE A 19 -1.35 9.69 -6.00
C PHE A 19 -0.29 10.75 -6.30
N SER A 20 -0.10 11.16 -7.56
CA SER A 20 0.88 12.20 -7.91
C SER A 20 0.56 13.57 -7.31
N GLU A 21 -0.72 13.91 -7.16
CA GLU A 21 -1.12 15.18 -6.53
C GLU A 21 -0.98 15.13 -5.02
N ALA A 22 -1.33 14.00 -4.40
CA ALA A 22 -1.08 13.76 -2.98
C ALA A 22 0.42 13.84 -2.67
N GLU A 23 1.25 13.20 -3.49
CA GLU A 23 2.71 13.19 -3.38
C GLU A 23 3.31 14.60 -3.40
N ALA A 24 2.88 15.46 -4.33
CA ALA A 24 3.37 16.83 -4.43
C ALA A 24 3.05 17.66 -3.15
N LEU A 25 1.85 17.50 -2.59
CA LEU A 25 1.50 18.16 -1.32
C LEU A 25 2.33 17.63 -0.15
N LEU A 26 2.57 16.32 -0.11
CA LEU A 26 3.34 15.68 0.95
C LEU A 26 4.81 16.08 0.89
N GLN A 27 5.40 16.20 -0.30
CA GLN A 27 6.77 16.71 -0.47
C GLN A 27 6.90 18.15 0.03
N ALA A 28 5.92 19.02 -0.24
CA ALA A 28 5.91 20.38 0.28
C ALA A 28 5.86 20.37 1.82
N LEU A 29 4.97 19.57 2.42
CA LEU A 29 4.86 19.44 3.87
C LEU A 29 6.15 18.89 4.50
N LEU A 30 6.76 17.86 3.90
CA LEU A 30 8.01 17.25 4.37
C LEU A 30 9.24 18.15 4.16
N THR A 31 9.15 19.17 3.30
CA THR A 31 10.17 20.22 3.20
C THR A 31 10.13 21.14 4.43
N GLU A 32 8.94 21.39 4.98
CA GLU A 32 8.75 22.20 6.19
C GLU A 32 9.02 21.40 7.46
N ASP A 33 8.51 20.18 7.55
CA ASP A 33 8.71 19.24 8.67
C ASP A 33 9.00 17.83 8.14
N ASN A 34 10.29 17.51 7.99
CA ASN A 34 10.75 16.20 7.52
C ASN A 34 10.57 15.07 8.54
N SER A 35 10.07 15.37 9.74
CA SER A 35 9.84 14.41 10.81
C SER A 35 8.37 14.02 10.97
N ASN A 36 7.47 14.66 10.21
CA ASN A 36 6.04 14.39 10.26
C ASN A 36 5.74 12.95 9.84
N ALA A 37 5.51 12.09 10.84
CA ALA A 37 5.35 10.66 10.64
C ALA A 37 4.11 10.31 9.79
N ALA A 38 2.99 11.00 9.97
CA ALA A 38 1.79 10.77 9.15
C ALA A 38 2.04 11.10 7.68
N ALA A 39 2.73 12.22 7.39
CA ALA A 39 3.07 12.62 6.04
C ALA A 39 4.09 11.66 5.39
N LEU A 40 5.13 11.23 6.12
CA LEU A 40 6.08 10.22 5.65
C LEU A 40 5.37 8.90 5.28
N ILE A 41 4.46 8.42 6.13
CA ILE A 41 3.71 7.20 5.87
C ILE A 41 2.85 7.33 4.61
N LEU A 42 2.13 8.45 4.46
CA LEU A 42 1.28 8.67 3.29
C LEU A 42 2.11 8.85 2.01
N TYR A 43 3.26 9.53 2.09
CA TYR A 43 4.18 9.73 0.97
C TYR A 43 4.72 8.39 0.47
N ALA A 44 5.16 7.52 1.38
CA ALA A 44 5.58 6.17 1.03
C ALA A 44 4.48 5.34 0.37
N ARG A 45 3.23 5.48 0.82
CA ARG A 45 2.09 4.81 0.16
C ARG A 45 1.87 5.34 -1.25
N CYS A 46 1.99 6.64 -1.50
CA CYS A 46 1.91 7.20 -2.85
C CYS A 46 3.00 6.61 -3.77
N LEU A 47 4.23 6.52 -3.28
CA LEU A 47 5.34 5.88 -4.00
C LEU A 47 5.05 4.40 -4.29
N ALA A 48 4.50 3.68 -3.32
CA ALA A 48 4.17 2.26 -3.47
C ALA A 48 3.10 2.03 -4.56
N GLU A 49 2.05 2.86 -4.60
CA GLU A 49 1.00 2.80 -5.64
C GLU A 49 1.54 3.13 -7.04
N ARG A 50 2.64 3.87 -7.13
CA ARG A 50 3.35 4.16 -8.39
C ARG A 50 4.37 3.09 -8.79
N GLY A 51 4.59 2.08 -7.96
CA GLY A 51 5.59 1.03 -8.19
C GLY A 51 7.00 1.39 -7.73
N GLU A 52 7.21 2.53 -7.07
CA GLU A 52 8.50 2.97 -6.53
C GLU A 52 8.78 2.29 -5.16
N LEU A 53 8.78 0.96 -5.15
CA LEU A 53 8.80 0.14 -3.93
C LEU A 53 10.09 0.28 -3.11
N GLY A 54 11.20 0.63 -3.77
CA GLY A 54 12.48 0.89 -3.11
C GLY A 54 12.47 2.19 -2.33
N GLU A 55 12.02 3.28 -2.96
CA GLU A 55 11.91 4.59 -2.33
C GLU A 55 10.87 4.58 -1.20
N ALA A 56 9.72 3.94 -1.43
CA ALA A 56 8.71 3.74 -0.40
C ALA A 56 9.28 3.09 0.87
N GLN A 57 10.16 2.09 0.72
CA GLN A 57 10.82 1.45 1.86
C GLN A 57 11.70 2.44 2.63
N THR A 58 12.54 3.19 1.91
CA THR A 58 13.44 4.18 2.50
C THR A 58 12.66 5.23 3.31
N VAL A 59 11.53 5.71 2.79
CA VAL A 59 10.68 6.67 3.49
C VAL A 59 10.06 6.07 4.75
N LEU A 60 9.51 4.84 4.70
CA LEU A 60 8.92 4.19 5.87
C LEU A 60 9.96 3.90 6.97
N ASP A 61 11.21 3.64 6.60
CA ASP A 61 12.28 3.41 7.56
C ASP A 61 12.81 4.71 8.19
N ALA A 62 12.49 5.87 7.63
CA ALA A 62 12.78 7.17 8.22
C ALA A 62 11.81 7.56 9.35
N VAL A 63 10.67 6.87 9.49
CA VAL A 63 9.68 7.14 10.54
C VAL A 63 10.20 6.67 11.90
N LYS A 64 10.48 7.62 12.79
CA LYS A 64 11.03 7.35 14.14
C LYS A 64 10.01 7.41 15.28
N SER A 65 8.84 8.00 15.03
CA SER A 65 7.77 8.14 16.02
C SER A 65 6.89 6.89 16.09
N ASP A 66 6.49 6.52 17.31
CA ASP A 66 5.52 5.44 17.55
C ASP A 66 4.06 5.91 17.51
N GLU A 67 3.80 7.22 17.39
CA GLU A 67 2.44 7.79 17.36
C GLU A 67 1.56 7.17 16.28
N HIS A 68 2.16 6.82 15.13
CA HIS A 68 1.48 6.21 13.99
C HIS A 68 1.89 4.76 13.73
N LYS A 69 2.29 4.02 14.78
CA LYS A 69 2.82 2.65 14.66
C LYS A 69 1.91 1.69 13.88
N ALA A 70 0.59 1.77 14.07
CA ALA A 70 -0.36 0.94 13.34
C ALA A 70 -0.40 1.28 11.84
N ALA A 71 -0.42 2.57 11.50
CA ALA A 71 -0.41 3.03 10.11
C ALA A 71 0.93 2.68 9.41
N LEU A 72 2.04 2.83 10.14
CA LEU A 72 3.37 2.42 9.68
C LEU A 72 3.43 0.91 9.39
N ALA A 73 2.93 0.09 10.32
CA ALA A 73 2.87 -1.36 10.14
C ALA A 73 2.01 -1.75 8.94
N GLY A 74 0.85 -1.10 8.75
CA GLY A 74 -0.02 -1.29 7.59
C GLY A 74 0.67 -0.94 6.27
N ALA A 75 1.36 0.20 6.20
CA ALA A 75 2.11 0.59 5.01
C ALA A 75 3.27 -0.36 4.70
N LYS A 76 4.00 -0.83 5.73
CA LYS A 76 5.06 -1.83 5.57
C LYS A 76 4.49 -3.17 5.07
N ALA A 77 3.35 -3.61 5.60
CA ALA A 77 2.68 -4.82 5.13
C ALA A 77 2.22 -4.69 3.67
N GLN A 78 1.60 -3.56 3.30
CA GLN A 78 1.23 -3.26 1.91
C GLN A 78 2.46 -3.37 0.99
N LEU A 79 3.57 -2.76 1.38
CA LEU A 79 4.81 -2.79 0.61
C LEU A 79 5.37 -4.21 0.46
N THR A 80 5.29 -5.03 1.51
CA THR A 80 5.66 -6.45 1.45
C THR A 80 4.81 -7.21 0.43
N PHE A 81 3.48 -7.04 0.45
CA PHE A 81 2.60 -7.72 -0.51
C PHE A 81 2.80 -7.23 -1.94
N LEU A 82 3.02 -5.92 -2.17
CA LEU A 82 3.36 -5.39 -3.49
C LEU A 82 4.64 -6.02 -4.05
N LYS A 83 5.69 -6.14 -3.22
CA LYS A 83 6.96 -6.78 -3.61
C LYS A 83 6.77 -8.26 -3.94
N GLN A 84 5.98 -8.99 -3.16
CA GLN A 84 5.70 -10.40 -3.42
C GLN A 84 4.86 -10.57 -4.70
N ALA A 85 3.78 -9.79 -4.85
CA ALA A 85 2.89 -9.85 -6.00
C ALA A 85 3.60 -9.60 -7.33
N ALA A 86 4.66 -8.77 -7.34
CA ALA A 86 5.44 -8.49 -8.53
C ALA A 86 6.13 -9.73 -9.15
N SER A 87 6.35 -10.79 -8.36
CA SER A 87 6.94 -12.04 -8.83
C SER A 87 5.93 -13.18 -9.04
N LEU A 88 4.62 -12.91 -8.86
CA LEU A 88 3.58 -13.92 -8.94
C LEU A 88 2.90 -13.93 -10.33
N PRO A 89 2.28 -15.06 -10.72
CA PRO A 89 1.38 -15.08 -11.87
C PRO A 89 0.25 -14.05 -11.71
N ASP A 90 -0.33 -13.63 -12.82
CA ASP A 90 -1.42 -12.68 -12.78
C ASP A 90 -2.71 -13.30 -12.19
N VAL A 91 -3.66 -12.45 -11.84
CA VAL A 91 -4.92 -12.87 -11.22
C VAL A 91 -5.74 -13.78 -12.13
N ALA A 92 -5.65 -13.63 -13.45
CA ALA A 92 -6.42 -14.44 -14.40
C ALA A 92 -5.87 -15.88 -14.46
N ASP A 93 -4.55 -16.04 -14.51
CA ASP A 93 -3.87 -17.33 -14.49
C ASP A 93 -4.15 -18.08 -13.19
N LEU A 94 -4.06 -17.40 -12.05
CA LEU A 94 -4.34 -17.99 -10.74
C LEU A 94 -5.80 -18.46 -10.62
N LYS A 95 -6.75 -17.67 -11.10
CA LYS A 95 -8.16 -18.07 -11.15
C LYS A 95 -8.40 -19.26 -12.09
N SER A 96 -7.69 -19.31 -13.21
CA SER A 96 -7.76 -20.45 -14.14
C SER A 96 -7.24 -21.74 -13.49
N ARG A 97 -6.10 -21.67 -12.78
CA ARG A 97 -5.57 -22.80 -11.98
C ARG A 97 -6.59 -23.31 -10.97
N LEU A 98 -7.18 -22.41 -10.17
CA LEU A 98 -8.17 -22.77 -9.15
C LEU A 98 -9.48 -23.33 -9.73
N ALA A 99 -9.87 -22.90 -10.93
CA ALA A 99 -11.01 -23.47 -11.62
C ALA A 99 -10.77 -24.92 -12.11
N GLN A 100 -9.51 -25.26 -12.41
CA GLN A 100 -9.11 -26.61 -12.82
C GLN A 100 -8.83 -27.53 -11.61
N ASN A 101 -8.26 -26.96 -10.55
CA ASN A 101 -7.96 -27.64 -9.30
C ASN A 101 -8.30 -26.74 -8.11
N ALA A 102 -9.43 -26.98 -7.46
CA ALA A 102 -9.88 -26.21 -6.31
C ALA A 102 -9.02 -26.44 -5.05
N GLU A 103 -8.22 -27.51 -5.00
CA GLU A 103 -7.30 -27.86 -3.90
C GLU A 103 -5.86 -27.38 -4.17
N ASP A 104 -5.66 -26.47 -5.12
CA ASP A 104 -4.35 -25.86 -5.40
C ASP A 104 -4.04 -24.77 -4.34
N ASP A 105 -3.55 -25.19 -3.18
CA ASP A 105 -3.17 -24.31 -2.06
C ASP A 105 -2.16 -23.23 -2.47
N GLU A 106 -1.27 -23.55 -3.40
CA GLU A 106 -0.29 -22.61 -3.92
C GLU A 106 -0.98 -21.49 -4.71
N ALA A 107 -1.89 -21.83 -5.63
CA ALA A 107 -2.65 -20.85 -6.39
C ALA A 107 -3.58 -20.01 -5.50
N ALA A 108 -4.20 -20.62 -4.48
CA ALA A 108 -5.03 -19.93 -3.51
C ALA A 108 -4.21 -18.89 -2.71
N TYR A 109 -3.05 -19.29 -2.21
CA TYR A 109 -2.14 -18.40 -1.50
C TYR A 109 -1.63 -17.26 -2.41
N GLN A 110 -1.21 -17.58 -3.64
CA GLN A 110 -0.73 -16.58 -4.59
C GLN A 110 -1.82 -15.59 -4.98
N LEU A 111 -3.07 -16.05 -5.14
CA LEU A 111 -4.22 -15.18 -5.39
C LEU A 111 -4.48 -14.26 -4.20
N ALA A 112 -4.40 -14.78 -2.97
CA ALA A 112 -4.55 -13.97 -1.77
C ALA A 112 -3.46 -12.88 -1.69
N VAL A 113 -2.20 -13.19 -2.02
CA VAL A 113 -1.13 -12.18 -2.09
C VAL A 113 -1.42 -11.10 -3.15
N GLN A 114 -1.93 -11.50 -4.33
CA GLN A 114 -2.36 -10.54 -5.38
C GLN A 114 -3.54 -9.66 -4.92
N GLN A 115 -4.44 -10.18 -4.09
CA GLN A 115 -5.55 -9.43 -3.52
C GLN A 115 -5.08 -8.47 -2.42
N LEU A 116 -4.19 -8.92 -1.54
CA LEU A 116 -3.62 -8.12 -0.45
C LEU A 116 -2.79 -6.95 -0.99
N SER A 117 -2.02 -7.16 -2.07
CA SER A 117 -1.26 -6.08 -2.72
C SER A 117 -2.17 -4.97 -3.27
N ARG A 118 -3.43 -5.31 -3.60
CA ARG A 118 -4.48 -4.39 -4.08
C ARG A 118 -5.46 -3.97 -2.97
N GLN A 119 -5.11 -4.19 -1.71
CA GLN A 119 -5.93 -3.85 -0.54
C GLN A 119 -7.31 -4.55 -0.51
N GLN A 120 -7.46 -5.68 -1.22
CA GLN A 120 -8.69 -6.50 -1.25
C GLN A 120 -8.69 -7.51 -0.09
N TYR A 121 -8.64 -7.01 1.14
CA TYR A 121 -8.45 -7.84 2.35
C TYR A 121 -9.53 -8.90 2.56
N GLU A 122 -10.81 -8.55 2.33
CA GLU A 122 -11.92 -9.49 2.48
C GLU A 122 -11.81 -10.65 1.48
N ALA A 123 -11.56 -10.34 0.20
CA ALA A 123 -11.42 -11.35 -0.83
C ALA A 123 -10.21 -12.27 -0.60
N ALA A 124 -9.10 -11.71 -0.07
CA ALA A 124 -7.94 -12.50 0.33
C ALA A 124 -8.25 -13.44 1.49
N LEU A 125 -8.93 -12.94 2.52
CA LEU A 125 -9.28 -13.74 3.69
C LEU A 125 -10.27 -14.86 3.33
N ASP A 126 -11.31 -14.55 2.55
CA ASP A 126 -12.27 -15.55 2.06
C ASP A 126 -11.61 -16.63 1.20
N GLY A 127 -10.53 -16.30 0.49
CA GLY A 127 -9.74 -17.26 -0.28
C GLY A 127 -8.90 -18.18 0.60
N LEU A 128 -8.38 -17.68 1.72
CA LEU A 128 -7.48 -18.40 2.63
C LEU A 128 -8.18 -19.24 3.70
N LEU A 129 -9.46 -19.00 3.96
CA LEU A 129 -10.26 -19.68 4.99
C LEU A 129 -11.10 -20.87 4.46
N LYS A 130 -11.01 -21.17 3.17
CA LYS A 130 -11.68 -22.32 2.56
C LYS A 130 -10.86 -23.59 2.76
#